data_AF-A0AAV2Q9M7-F1
#
_entry.id   AF-A0AAV2Q9M7-F1
#
_cell.length_a   1.000
_cell.length_b   1.000
_cell.length_c   1.000
_cell.angle_alpha   90.00
_cell.angle_beta   90.00
_cell.angle_gamma   90.00
#
_symmetry.space_group_name_H-M   'P 1'
#
loop_
_entity.id
_entity.type
_entity.pdbx_description
1 polymer ?
#
loop_
_entity_poly.entity_id
_entity_poly.type
_entity_poly.pdbx_seq_one_letter_code
_entity_poly.pdbx_strand_id
1 'polypeptide(L)'
;MSQCHLMGYSFGGLISGMVSHYITEGTLGRVTGIDPSPPYNIKEFDPKYFIDVSDAEIVTTIRTSVVAEKIPQTSIDFYPNGGVMQPGCIKWYTPELGK
;
A
#
# COMPACT_ATOMS: atom_id res chain seq x y z
N MET A 1 -19.46 8.56 -0.01
CA MET A 1 -18.51 9.34 -0.83
C MET A 1 -18.02 8.50 -2.01
N SER A 2 -18.94 7.95 -2.80
CA SER A 2 -18.62 6.96 -3.84
C SER A 2 -17.81 7.53 -5.01
N GLN A 3 -17.69 8.86 -5.13
CA GLN A 3 -16.85 9.54 -6.14
C GLN A 3 -15.45 9.94 -5.63
N CYS A 4 -15.07 9.57 -4.41
CA CYS A 4 -13.75 9.83 -3.87
C CYS A 4 -12.83 8.63 -4.08
N HIS A 5 -11.67 8.86 -4.69
CA HIS A 5 -10.59 7.89 -4.86
C HIS A 5 -9.33 8.40 -4.18
N LEU A 6 -8.90 7.72 -3.12
CA LEU A 6 -7.66 7.99 -2.42
C LEU A 6 -6.55 7.07 -2.94
N MET A 7 -5.38 7.65 -3.16
CA MET A 7 -4.19 6.91 -3.59
C MET A 7 -2.98 7.34 -2.76
N GLY A 8 -2.17 6.36 -2.37
CA GLY A 8 -1.00 6.63 -1.56
C GLY A 8 0.16 5.71 -1.90
N TYR A 9 1.36 6.27 -1.93
CA TYR A 9 2.61 5.55 -2.18
C TYR A 9 3.36 5.25 -0.88
N SER A 10 3.98 4.08 -0.78
CA SER A 10 4.79 3.66 0.38
C SER A 10 3.99 3.77 1.69
N PHE A 11 4.48 4.48 2.70
CA PHE A 11 3.73 4.70 3.95
C PHE A 11 2.39 5.42 3.71
N GLY A 12 2.31 6.28 2.68
CA GLY A 12 1.08 6.94 2.27
C GLY A 12 -0.01 5.97 1.79
N GLY A 13 0.37 4.77 1.32
CA GLY A 13 -0.59 3.71 0.97
C GLY A 13 -1.37 3.22 2.19
N LEU A 14 -0.71 3.11 3.35
CA LEU A 14 -1.37 2.78 4.62
C LEU A 14 -2.23 3.93 5.14
N ILE A 15 -1.72 5.17 5.05
CA ILE A 15 -2.48 6.36 5.43
C ILE A 15 -3.77 6.47 4.61
N SER A 16 -3.73 6.12 3.32
CA SER A 16 -4.91 6.19 2.45
C SER A 16 -6.04 5.28 2.91
N GLY A 17 -5.72 4.10 3.45
CA GLY A 17 -6.68 3.22 4.12
C GLY A 17 -7.15 3.84 5.44
N MET A 18 -6.22 4.28 6.29
CA MET A 18 -6.50 4.86 7.61
C MET A 18 -7.46 6.06 7.59
N VAL A 19 -7.51 6.83 6.49
CA VAL A 19 -8.50 7.91 6.31
C VAL A 19 -9.94 7.41 6.47
N SER A 20 -10.23 6.15 6.09
CA SER A 20 -11.55 5.51 6.25
C SER A 20 -12.06 5.58 7.70
N HIS A 21 -11.17 5.42 8.67
CA HIS A 21 -11.49 5.38 10.10
C HIS A 21 -11.96 6.73 10.66
N TYR A 22 -11.64 7.82 9.97
CA TYR A 22 -12.02 9.18 10.37
C TYR A 22 -13.26 9.68 9.63
N ILE A 23 -13.81 8.88 8.72
CA ILE A 23 -15.03 9.22 7.99
C ILE A 23 -16.24 8.80 8.84
N THR A 24 -17.03 9.77 9.28
CA THR A 24 -18.20 9.53 10.12
C THR A 24 -19.47 9.24 9.33
N GLU A 25 -19.51 9.60 8.03
CA GLU A 25 -20.68 9.41 7.18
C GLU A 25 -20.29 8.90 5.78
N GLY A 26 -20.91 7.78 5.40
CA GLY A 26 -20.69 7.11 4.12
C GLY A 26 -19.33 6.40 4.01
N THR A 27 -19.08 5.80 2.85
CA THR A 27 -17.86 5.05 2.55
C THR A 27 -17.10 5.70 1.39
N LEU A 28 -15.79 5.55 1.35
CA LEU A 28 -14.96 5.93 0.21
C LEU A 28 -15.29 5.05 -1.00
N GLY A 29 -15.30 5.63 -2.20
CA GLY A 29 -15.50 4.85 -3.42
C GLY A 29 -14.31 3.94 -3.71
N ARG A 30 -13.08 4.44 -3.57
CA ARG A 30 -11.88 3.64 -3.87
C ARG A 30 -10.66 4.05 -3.04
N VAL A 31 -9.87 3.05 -2.68
CA VAL A 31 -8.51 3.23 -2.15
C VAL A 31 -7.52 2.45 -3.02
N THR A 32 -6.39 3.06 -3.35
CA THR A 32 -5.25 2.39 -4.01
C THR A 32 -3.95 2.58 -3.23
N GLY A 33 -3.40 1.50 -2.71
CA GLY A 33 -2.08 1.48 -2.10
C GLY A 33 -0.99 1.13 -3.13
N ILE A 34 -0.08 2.05 -3.39
CA ILE A 34 1.04 1.86 -4.33
C ILE A 34 2.28 1.50 -3.52
N ASP A 35 2.74 0.27 -3.65
CA ASP A 35 3.84 -0.35 -2.92
C ASP A 35 3.82 -0.06 -1.41
N PRO A 36 2.72 -0.36 -0.69
CA PRO A 36 2.53 0.11 0.67
C PRO A 36 3.60 -0.45 1.60
N SER A 37 4.22 0.41 2.41
CA SER A 37 5.35 0.03 3.25
C SER A 37 4.96 0.13 4.74
N PRO A 38 5.01 -0.97 5.50
CA PRO A 38 4.75 -0.92 6.93
C PRO A 38 5.90 -0.22 7.67
N PRO A 39 5.64 0.36 8.85
CA PRO A 39 6.71 0.88 9.69
C PRO A 39 7.68 -0.23 10.10
N TYR A 40 8.92 0.17 10.40
CA TYR A 40 10.02 -0.76 10.69
C TYR A 40 9.67 -1.78 11.78
N ASN A 41 8.92 -1.36 12.81
CA ASN A 41 8.43 -2.22 13.90
C ASN A 41 7.00 -2.69 13.66
N ILE A 42 6.77 -3.48 12.61
CA ILE A 42 5.42 -3.95 12.24
C ILE A 42 4.67 -4.68 13.38
N LYS A 43 5.40 -5.36 14.28
CA LYS A 43 4.83 -6.09 15.43
C LYS A 43 4.22 -5.18 16.50
N GLU A 44 4.64 -3.93 16.55
CA GLU A 44 4.11 -2.91 17.47
C GLU A 44 2.95 -2.14 16.84
N PHE A 45 2.68 -2.36 15.56
CA PHE A 45 1.63 -1.68 14.82
C PHE A 45 0.32 -2.46 14.94
N ASP A 46 -0.73 -1.79 15.41
CA ASP A 46 -2.08 -2.37 15.48
C ASP A 46 -2.53 -2.72 14.04
N PRO A 47 -2.93 -3.98 13.76
CA PRO A 47 -3.34 -4.41 12.44
C PRO A 47 -4.43 -3.56 11.80
N LYS A 48 -5.27 -2.88 12.61
CA LYS A 48 -6.29 -1.97 12.08
C LYS A 48 -5.70 -0.81 11.27
N TYR A 49 -4.44 -0.45 11.47
CA TYR A 49 -3.80 0.64 10.75
C TYR A 49 -3.17 0.19 9.42
N PHE A 50 -3.29 -1.08 9.05
CA PHE A 50 -3.02 -1.51 7.68
C PHE A 50 -4.18 -1.15 6.76
N ILE A 51 -3.86 -1.05 5.48
CA ILE A 51 -4.89 -1.01 4.44
C ILE A 51 -5.70 -2.31 4.49
N ASP A 52 -7.01 -2.18 4.56
CA ASP A 52 -7.97 -3.27 4.71
C ASP A 52 -9.06 -3.20 3.65
N VAL A 53 -9.67 -4.34 3.33
CA VAL A 53 -10.76 -4.42 2.34
C VAL A 53 -11.99 -3.59 2.70
N SER A 54 -12.17 -3.24 3.98
CA SER A 54 -13.28 -2.41 4.45
C SER A 54 -13.06 -0.90 4.30
N ASP A 55 -11.86 -0.45 3.92
CA ASP A 55 -11.51 0.98 3.85
C ASP A 55 -12.29 1.75 2.77
N ALA A 56 -12.78 1.06 1.74
CA ALA A 56 -13.56 1.63 0.64
C ALA A 56 -14.44 0.58 -0.03
N GLU A 57 -15.32 1.00 -0.95
CA GLU A 57 -16.09 0.07 -1.80
C GLU A 57 -15.16 -0.82 -2.64
N ILE A 58 -14.02 -0.27 -3.10
CA ILE A 58 -12.96 -1.02 -3.79
C ILE A 58 -11.60 -0.65 -3.22
N VAL A 59 -10.87 -1.65 -2.72
CA VAL A 59 -9.51 -1.48 -2.22
C VAL A 59 -8.55 -2.28 -3.09
N THR A 60 -7.52 -1.60 -3.59
CA THR A 60 -6.55 -2.18 -4.51
C THR A 60 -5.13 -1.91 -4.03
N THR A 61 -4.21 -2.85 -4.25
CA THR A 61 -2.78 -2.56 -4.08
C THR A 61 -1.96 -2.96 -5.30
N ILE A 62 -0.85 -2.25 -5.49
CA ILE A 62 0.16 -2.57 -6.50
C ILE A 62 1.45 -2.82 -5.74
N ARG A 63 1.95 -4.05 -5.76
CA ARG A 63 3.13 -4.48 -4.99
C ARG A 63 4.30 -4.63 -5.93
N THR A 64 5.37 -3.89 -5.68
CA THR A 64 6.55 -3.86 -6.55
C THR A 64 7.85 -4.18 -5.81
N SER A 65 7.83 -4.21 -4.48
CA SER A 65 8.97 -4.58 -3.64
C SER A 65 8.64 -5.58 -2.52
N VAL A 66 9.66 -6.29 -2.01
CA VAL A 66 9.60 -7.17 -0.83
C VAL A 66 9.04 -6.50 0.43
N VAL A 67 9.08 -5.18 0.51
CA VAL A 67 8.58 -4.43 1.67
C VAL A 67 7.05 -4.49 1.69
N ALA A 68 6.42 -4.39 0.53
CA ALA A 68 4.97 -4.44 0.40
C ALA A 68 4.38 -5.84 0.61
N GLU A 69 5.16 -6.91 0.60
CA GLU A 69 4.66 -8.25 0.95
C GLU A 69 4.26 -8.39 2.42
N LYS A 70 4.75 -7.50 3.28
CA LYS A 70 4.52 -7.56 4.72
C LYS A 70 3.16 -7.02 5.17
N ILE A 71 2.40 -6.41 4.27
CA ILE A 71 1.04 -5.90 4.56
C ILE A 71 -0.03 -6.91 4.11
N PRO A 72 -1.18 -6.97 4.79
CA PRO A 72 -2.30 -7.86 4.42
C PRO A 72 -2.74 -7.69 2.96
N GLN A 73 -3.32 -8.74 2.39
CA GLN A 73 -3.95 -8.69 1.07
C GLN A 73 -5.23 -7.84 1.09
N THR A 74 -5.56 -7.27 -0.06
CA THR A 74 -6.72 -6.39 -0.25
C THR A 74 -7.71 -7.00 -1.23
N SER A 75 -8.75 -6.27 -1.64
CA SER A 75 -9.78 -6.80 -2.52
C SER A 75 -9.20 -7.19 -3.89
N ILE A 76 -8.21 -6.43 -4.37
CA ILE A 76 -7.48 -6.70 -5.61
C ILE A 76 -6.00 -6.34 -5.43
N ASP A 77 -5.13 -7.35 -5.42
CA ASP A 77 -3.68 -7.16 -5.34
C ASP A 77 -2.99 -7.43 -6.69
N PHE A 78 -2.27 -6.45 -7.20
CA PHE A 78 -1.45 -6.57 -8.39
C PHE A 78 0.01 -6.81 -7.99
N TYR A 79 0.63 -7.82 -8.61
CA TYR A 79 2.05 -8.16 -8.41
C TYR A 79 2.83 -8.03 -9.73
N PRO A 80 3.10 -6.81 -10.24
CA PRO A 80 3.96 -6.62 -11.39
C PRO A 80 5.29 -7.38 -11.22
N ASN A 81 5.65 -8.20 -12.22
CA ASN A 81 6.89 -8.97 -12.24
C ASN A 81 7.12 -9.82 -10.97
N GLY A 82 6.04 -10.30 -10.33
CA GLY A 82 6.12 -11.11 -9.11
C GLY A 82 6.20 -10.29 -7.81
N GLY A 83 6.20 -8.95 -7.88
CA GLY A 83 6.04 -8.05 -6.73
C GLY A 83 7.25 -7.87 -5.81
N VAL A 84 8.36 -8.53 -6.10
CA VAL A 84 9.59 -8.51 -5.28
C VAL A 84 10.61 -7.48 -5.78
N MET A 85 10.84 -7.47 -7.09
CA MET A 85 11.84 -6.62 -7.76
C MET A 85 11.41 -6.39 -9.20
N GLN A 86 11.48 -5.14 -9.64
CA GLN A 86 11.06 -4.77 -10.99
C GLN A 86 12.26 -4.78 -11.96
N PRO A 87 12.07 -5.18 -13.23
CA PRO A 87 13.09 -5.07 -14.25
C PRO A 87 13.65 -3.65 -14.33
N GLY A 88 14.98 -3.51 -14.35
CA GLY A 88 15.65 -2.20 -14.36
C GLY A 88 15.89 -1.58 -12.98
N CYS A 89 15.27 -2.09 -11.90
CA CYS A 89 15.64 -1.73 -10.54
C CYS A 89 16.91 -2.49 -10.11
N ILE A 90 18.07 -1.99 -10.53
CA ILE A 90 19.35 -2.33 -9.89
C ILE A 90 19.27 -1.87 -8.43
N LYS A 91 19.39 -2.82 -7.48
CA LYS A 91 19.33 -2.68 -6.01
C LYS A 91 19.34 -1.23 -5.49
N TRP A 92 18.43 -0.89 -4.57
CA TRP A 92 18.24 0.43 -3.92
C TRP A 92 19.49 1.18 -3.40
N TYR A 93 20.67 0.57 -3.43
CA TYR A 93 21.96 1.25 -3.38
C TYR A 93 23.04 0.28 -3.93
N THR A 94 23.55 0.50 -5.14
CA THR A 94 24.86 -0.03 -5.58
C THR A 94 25.80 1.15 -5.73
N PRO A 95 26.67 1.45 -4.74
CA PRO A 95 27.68 2.49 -4.89
C PRO A 95 28.71 2.16 -5.98
N GLU A 96 28.70 0.92 -6.50
CA GLU A 96 29.65 0.43 -7.51
C GLU A 96 29.14 0.58 -8.96
N LEU A 97 27.95 1.14 -9.20
CA LEU A 97 27.43 1.42 -10.55
C LEU A 97 27.19 2.93 -10.77
N GLY A 98 28.26 3.71 -10.61
CA GLY A 98 28.70 4.66 -11.65
C GLY A 98 28.06 6.05 -11.71
N LYS A 99 28.48 6.94 -10.81
CA LYS A 99 29.46 7.99 -11.16
C LYS A 99 30.51 8.09 -10.08
#